data_AF-A0A3S0X259-F1
#
_entry.id   AF-A0A3S0X259-F1
#
_cell.length_a   1.000
_cell.length_b   1.000
_cell.length_c   1.000
_cell.angle_alpha   90.00
_cell.angle_beta   90.00
_cell.angle_gamma   90.00
#
_symmetry.space_group_name_H-M   'P 1'
#
loop_
_entity.id
_entity.type
_entity.pdbx_description
1 polymer ?
#
loop_
_entity_poly.entity_id
_entity_poly.type
_entity_poly.pdbx_seq_one_letter_code
_entity_poly.pdbx_strand_id
1 'polypeptide(L)'
;MANRKVVTREAVDEAIQALKAQGRSVSATAIQGLIGGTRATINAVLSDISVEENSHHEAPQPSVGEPAIIDASADTPAGLPAAVVTHVEALMVSVADTLTATIRHERERARQERDAEREVHRAALESERSAGEARAKVLQGQINDLSTLRAEMRGQLAEAGAEQEALQEVLEAKDAERREMEVALDRANALGDELTASLDVERNLVNEIKMDLLRAQADAAELRGRFEQRADDLEQVTAEARACLTRAVLAEANATRLADELNEMRAAAKERPARDPAPRPRKSGTGKVRPPAPAAAKERGVDAVDAAIAVEDSHPPLPFGSAGGPVGSA
;
A
#
# COMPACT_ATOMS: atom_id res chain seq x y z
N MET A 1 24.54 -0.37 -64.49
CA MET A 1 25.37 0.13 -63.38
C MET A 1 24.46 0.34 -62.18
N ALA A 2 24.75 -0.27 -61.03
CA ALA A 2 23.96 -0.10 -59.81
C ALA A 2 24.67 0.86 -58.86
N ASN A 3 23.98 1.89 -58.37
CA ASN A 3 24.51 2.84 -57.39
C ASN A 3 24.75 2.14 -56.03
N ARG A 4 25.95 1.56 -55.86
CA ARG A 4 26.44 1.08 -54.56
C ARG A 4 26.77 2.30 -53.70
N LYS A 5 25.81 2.73 -52.88
CA LYS A 5 26.06 3.72 -51.82
C LYS A 5 27.06 3.11 -50.83
N VAL A 6 28.26 3.67 -50.76
CA VAL A 6 29.23 3.35 -49.71
C VAL A 6 28.63 3.82 -48.39
N VAL A 7 28.30 2.89 -47.51
CA VAL A 7 27.82 3.20 -46.16
C VAL A 7 29.03 3.56 -45.32
N THR A 8 29.31 4.86 -45.22
CA THR A 8 30.34 5.38 -44.32
C THR A 8 29.90 5.25 -42.86
N ARG A 9 30.87 5.27 -41.95
CA ARG A 9 30.61 5.21 -40.50
C ARG A 9 29.69 6.35 -40.04
N GLU A 10 29.88 7.53 -40.62
CA GLU A 10 29.06 8.73 -40.39
C GLU A 10 27.58 8.50 -40.74
N ALA A 11 27.28 7.85 -41.87
CA ALA A 11 25.91 7.51 -42.25
C ALA A 11 25.23 6.50 -41.30
N VAL A 12 26.01 5.66 -40.61
CA VAL A 12 25.50 4.76 -39.56
C VAL A 12 25.22 5.54 -38.27
N ASP A 13 26.12 6.45 -37.89
CA ASP A 13 25.97 7.28 -36.69
C ASP A 13 24.80 8.28 -36.85
N GLU A 14 24.60 8.88 -38.02
CA GLU A 14 23.41 9.68 -38.35
C GLU A 14 22.11 8.87 -38.25
N ALA A 15 22.08 7.63 -38.78
CA ALA A 15 20.91 6.76 -38.69
C ALA A 15 20.57 6.39 -37.24
N ILE A 16 21.59 6.16 -36.39
CA ILE A 16 21.41 5.88 -34.96
C ILE A 16 20.88 7.13 -34.23
N GLN A 17 21.36 8.33 -34.56
CA GLN A 17 20.83 9.57 -33.98
C GLN A 17 19.39 9.84 -34.42
N ALA A 18 19.07 9.64 -35.70
CA ALA A 18 17.71 9.79 -36.24
C ALA A 18 16.70 8.83 -35.58
N LEU A 19 17.11 7.57 -35.31
CA LEU A 19 16.27 6.60 -34.60
C LEU A 19 16.07 6.96 -33.12
N LYS A 20 17.11 7.47 -32.44
CA LYS A 20 17.00 7.99 -31.06
C LYS A 20 16.07 9.20 -30.98
N ALA A 21 16.15 10.13 -31.93
CA ALA A 21 15.26 11.29 -32.01
C ALA A 21 13.77 10.92 -32.21
N GLN A 22 13.47 9.73 -32.73
CA GLN A 22 12.12 9.18 -32.86
C GLN A 22 11.64 8.38 -31.64
N GLY A 23 12.38 8.39 -30.51
CA GLY A 23 11.99 7.71 -29.28
C GLY A 23 11.96 6.17 -29.37
N ARG A 24 12.55 5.59 -30.41
CA ARG A 24 12.58 4.13 -30.63
C ARG A 24 13.87 3.53 -30.07
N SER A 25 13.76 2.63 -29.11
CA SER A 25 14.90 1.88 -28.57
C SER A 25 15.43 0.90 -29.63
N VAL A 26 16.66 1.16 -30.09
CA VAL A 26 17.35 0.26 -31.03
C VAL A 26 17.90 -0.94 -30.25
N SER A 27 17.36 -2.14 -30.51
CA SER A 27 17.83 -3.35 -29.83
C SER A 27 19.25 -3.71 -30.25
N ALA A 28 20.02 -4.28 -29.32
CA ALA A 28 21.41 -4.70 -29.57
C ALA A 28 21.54 -5.65 -30.78
N THR A 29 20.52 -6.49 -31.01
CA THR A 29 20.42 -7.41 -32.15
C THR A 29 20.42 -6.69 -33.51
N ALA A 30 19.78 -5.53 -33.62
CA ALA A 30 19.77 -4.73 -34.85
C ALA A 30 21.16 -4.12 -35.14
N ILE A 31 21.86 -3.68 -34.09
CA ILE A 31 23.22 -3.15 -34.17
C ILE A 31 24.21 -4.27 -34.56
N GLN A 32 24.06 -5.47 -34.00
CA GLN A 32 24.86 -6.64 -34.39
C GLN A 32 24.63 -7.07 -35.86
N GLY A 33 23.38 -6.99 -36.36
CA GLY A 33 23.10 -7.24 -37.78
C GLY A 33 23.81 -6.24 -38.72
N LEU A 34 23.82 -4.95 -38.35
CA LEU A 34 24.52 -3.89 -39.08
C LEU A 34 26.05 -4.10 -39.08
N ILE A 35 26.64 -4.47 -37.94
CA ILE A 35 28.08 -4.76 -37.81
C ILE A 35 28.46 -6.05 -38.56
N GLY A 36 27.58 -7.05 -38.60
CA GLY A 36 27.78 -8.26 -39.40
C GLY A 36 27.82 -7.98 -40.91
N GLY A 37 26.90 -7.16 -41.40
CA GLY A 37 26.82 -6.77 -42.82
C GLY A 37 28.01 -5.93 -43.31
N THR A 38 28.51 -5.01 -42.46
CA THR A 38 29.72 -4.22 -42.79
C THR A 38 30.99 -5.08 -42.80
N ARG A 39 31.10 -6.07 -41.91
CA ARG A 39 32.26 -6.98 -41.89
C ARG A 39 32.34 -7.86 -43.14
N ALA A 40 31.19 -8.30 -43.67
CA ALA A 40 31.14 -9.06 -44.92
C ALA A 40 31.54 -8.23 -46.16
N THR A 41 31.15 -6.94 -46.20
CA THR A 41 31.51 -6.03 -47.29
C THR A 41 32.96 -5.57 -47.23
N ILE A 42 33.52 -5.35 -46.03
CA ILE A 42 34.96 -5.05 -45.86
C ILE A 42 35.83 -6.23 -46.31
N ASN A 43 35.47 -7.47 -45.97
CA ASN A 43 36.22 -8.64 -46.43
C ASN A 43 36.17 -8.83 -47.95
N ALA A 44 35.05 -8.51 -48.61
CA ALA A 44 34.97 -8.53 -50.06
C ALA A 44 35.92 -7.51 -50.72
N VAL A 45 35.95 -6.28 -50.20
CA VAL A 45 36.86 -5.21 -50.69
C VAL A 45 38.34 -5.58 -50.47
N LEU A 46 38.69 -6.18 -49.34
CA LEU A 46 40.06 -6.63 -49.06
C LEU A 46 40.51 -7.81 -49.97
N SER A 47 39.57 -8.68 -50.37
CA SER A 47 39.87 -9.74 -51.34
C SER A 47 40.13 -9.18 -52.74
N ASP A 48 39.40 -8.17 -53.19
CA ASP A 48 39.63 -7.55 -54.50
C ASP A 48 40.99 -6.80 -54.55
N ILE A 49 41.34 -6.06 -53.48
CA ILE A 49 42.64 -5.36 -53.37
C ILE A 49 43.82 -6.34 -53.39
N SER A 50 43.68 -7.50 -52.75
CA SER A 50 44.74 -8.52 -52.67
C SER A 50 45.04 -9.22 -54.01
N VAL A 51 44.20 -9.03 -55.03
CA VAL A 51 44.40 -9.58 -56.38
C VAL A 51 45.19 -8.62 -57.28
N GLU A 52 45.11 -7.30 -57.06
CA GLU A 52 45.81 -6.31 -57.89
C GLU A 52 47.31 -6.21 -57.55
N GLU A 53 47.71 -6.26 -56.26
CA GLU A 53 49.11 -6.08 -55.83
C GLU A 53 50.10 -7.16 -56.31
N ASN A 54 49.62 -8.33 -56.74
CA ASN A 54 50.48 -9.44 -57.21
C ASN A 54 50.81 -9.41 -58.72
N SER A 55 50.38 -8.39 -59.46
CA SER A 55 50.41 -8.41 -60.94
C SER A 55 51.56 -7.64 -61.61
N HIS A 56 52.36 -6.86 -60.85
CA HIS A 56 53.30 -5.89 -61.43
C HIS A 56 54.68 -5.83 -60.74
N HIS A 57 55.49 -6.89 -60.86
CA HIS A 57 56.94 -6.82 -60.59
C HIS A 57 57.75 -7.73 -61.52
N GLU A 58 57.82 -7.38 -62.80
CA GLU A 58 58.87 -7.88 -63.71
C GLU A 58 59.43 -6.70 -64.51
N ALA A 59 60.45 -6.04 -63.94
CA ALA A 59 61.18 -5.00 -64.64
C ALA A 59 62.12 -5.66 -65.68
N PRO A 60 62.06 -5.28 -66.96
CA PRO A 60 62.90 -5.91 -67.98
C PRO A 60 64.37 -5.59 -67.71
N GLN A 61 65.19 -6.61 -67.53
CA GLN A 61 66.64 -6.44 -67.60
C GLN A 61 66.99 -5.92 -69.01
N PRO A 62 67.84 -4.88 -69.14
CA PRO A 62 68.33 -4.49 -70.45
C PRO A 62 69.16 -5.63 -71.00
N SER A 63 68.68 -6.26 -72.07
CA SER A 63 69.43 -7.27 -72.80
C SER A 63 70.72 -6.63 -73.31
N VAL A 64 71.85 -7.12 -72.81
CA VAL A 64 73.16 -6.78 -73.38
C VAL A 64 73.18 -7.38 -74.78
N GLY A 65 73.02 -6.52 -75.79
CA GLY A 65 73.12 -6.92 -77.18
C GLY A 65 74.47 -7.58 -77.46
N GLU A 66 74.46 -8.55 -78.38
CA GLU A 66 75.66 -9.31 -78.76
C GLU A 66 76.84 -8.38 -79.07
N PRO A 67 78.07 -8.74 -78.69
CA PRO A 67 79.25 -8.01 -79.13
C PRO A 67 79.32 -8.13 -80.65
N ALA A 68 79.10 -7.02 -81.36
CA ALA A 68 79.31 -6.95 -82.78
C ALA A 68 80.75 -7.39 -83.08
N ILE A 69 80.90 -8.52 -83.78
CA ILE A 69 82.20 -8.99 -84.25
C ILE A 69 82.64 -8.01 -85.32
N ILE A 70 83.50 -7.06 -84.94
CA ILE A 70 84.15 -6.17 -85.90
C ILE A 70 85.17 -7.01 -86.66
N ASP A 71 84.84 -7.30 -87.91
CA ASP A 71 85.76 -7.94 -88.86
C ASP A 71 86.94 -7.00 -89.12
N ALA A 72 88.13 -7.40 -88.66
CA ALA A 72 89.36 -6.60 -88.73
C ALA A 72 90.07 -6.76 -90.09
N SER A 73 89.31 -6.74 -91.19
CA SER A 73 89.83 -6.96 -92.55
C SER A 73 89.38 -5.89 -93.57
N ALA A 74 89.81 -4.64 -93.35
CA ALA A 74 89.77 -3.59 -94.37
C ALA A 74 90.98 -2.64 -94.29
N ASP A 75 91.67 -2.51 -95.42
CA ASP A 75 92.58 -1.44 -95.85
C ASP A 75 93.58 -0.84 -94.84
N THR A 76 94.85 -1.28 -94.95
CA THR A 76 96.01 -0.50 -94.49
C THR A 76 96.25 0.70 -95.42
N PRO A 77 96.07 1.96 -94.96
CA PRO A 77 96.42 3.12 -95.76
C PRO A 77 97.94 3.29 -95.84
N ALA A 78 98.42 3.87 -96.94
CA ALA A 78 99.83 4.21 -97.12
C ALA A 78 100.36 5.10 -95.97
N GLY A 79 101.60 4.86 -95.55
CA GLY A 79 102.16 5.38 -94.30
C GLY A 79 102.03 6.90 -94.14
N LEU A 80 101.22 7.31 -93.16
CA LEU A 80 101.14 8.69 -92.69
C LEU A 80 102.50 9.12 -92.08
N PRO A 81 102.92 10.38 -92.26
CA PRO A 81 104.15 10.87 -91.63
C PRO A 81 104.02 10.80 -90.11
N ALA A 82 105.07 10.31 -89.43
CA ALA A 82 105.03 9.96 -88.01
C ALA A 82 104.53 11.09 -87.07
N ALA A 83 104.78 12.36 -87.42
CA ALA A 83 104.30 13.52 -86.68
C ALA A 83 102.77 13.69 -86.66
N VAL A 84 102.05 13.15 -87.66
CA VAL A 84 100.58 13.14 -87.69
C VAL A 84 100.05 12.00 -86.82
N VAL A 85 100.69 10.84 -86.84
CA VAL A 85 100.32 9.69 -85.98
C VAL A 85 100.46 10.07 -84.50
N THR A 86 101.59 10.64 -84.09
CA THR A 86 101.80 11.07 -82.70
C THR A 86 100.86 12.20 -82.26
N HIS A 87 100.45 13.09 -83.17
CA HIS A 87 99.45 14.11 -82.87
C HIS A 87 98.05 13.53 -82.69
N VAL A 88 97.65 12.57 -83.53
CA VAL A 88 96.37 11.85 -83.40
C VAL A 88 96.36 10.97 -82.14
N GLU A 89 97.44 10.29 -81.80
CA GLU A 89 97.60 9.56 -80.54
C GLU A 89 97.48 10.48 -79.32
N ALA A 90 98.15 11.63 -79.33
CA ALA A 90 98.04 12.62 -78.25
C ALA A 90 96.62 13.20 -78.11
N LEU A 91 95.92 13.43 -79.22
CA LEU A 91 94.50 13.81 -79.22
C LEU A 91 93.61 12.69 -78.68
N MET A 92 93.82 11.44 -79.08
CA MET A 92 93.05 10.30 -78.55
C MET A 92 93.27 10.11 -77.05
N VAL A 93 94.50 10.27 -76.54
CA VAL A 93 94.78 10.25 -75.09
C VAL A 93 94.08 11.40 -74.38
N SER A 94 94.15 12.63 -74.91
CA SER A 94 93.46 13.79 -74.34
C SER A 94 91.92 13.64 -74.33
N VAL A 95 91.34 13.06 -75.39
CA VAL A 95 89.92 12.73 -75.46
C VAL A 95 89.57 11.60 -74.48
N ALA A 96 90.41 10.57 -74.33
CA ALA A 96 90.19 9.51 -73.35
C ALA A 96 90.26 10.03 -71.90
N ASP A 97 91.23 10.90 -71.59
CA ASP A 97 91.36 11.52 -70.27
C ASP A 97 90.18 12.44 -69.93
N THR A 98 89.75 13.28 -70.89
CA THR A 98 88.58 14.16 -70.69
C THR A 98 87.29 13.36 -70.56
N LEU A 99 87.05 12.34 -71.40
CA LEU A 99 85.91 11.43 -71.23
C LEU A 99 85.94 10.71 -69.87
N THR A 100 87.12 10.24 -69.44
CA THR A 100 87.26 9.58 -68.14
C THR A 100 87.01 10.53 -66.98
N ALA A 101 87.44 11.79 -67.09
CA ALA A 101 87.13 12.85 -66.12
C ALA A 101 85.62 13.14 -66.07
N THR A 102 84.96 13.28 -67.22
CA THR A 102 83.50 13.49 -67.31
C THR A 102 82.72 12.31 -66.72
N ILE A 103 83.10 11.07 -67.04
CA ILE A 103 82.48 9.85 -66.47
C ILE A 103 82.66 9.81 -64.94
N ARG A 104 83.81 10.22 -64.41
CA ARG A 104 84.00 10.35 -62.95
C ARG A 104 83.09 11.43 -62.36
N HIS A 105 82.99 12.59 -62.98
CA HIS A 105 82.16 13.70 -62.53
C HIS A 105 80.66 13.35 -62.53
N GLU A 106 80.14 12.76 -63.61
CA GLU A 106 78.74 12.33 -63.68
C GLU A 106 78.43 11.18 -62.71
N ARG A 107 79.37 10.25 -62.50
CA ARG A 107 79.22 9.22 -61.46
C ARG A 107 79.17 9.81 -60.04
N GLU A 108 79.92 10.88 -59.79
CA GLU A 108 79.93 11.55 -58.50
C GLU A 108 78.66 12.39 -58.28
N ARG A 109 78.21 13.13 -59.31
CA ARG A 109 76.89 13.79 -59.30
C ARG A 109 75.77 12.77 -59.04
N ALA A 110 75.74 11.66 -59.76
CA ALA A 110 74.73 10.61 -59.57
C ALA A 110 74.80 9.89 -58.21
N ARG A 111 75.92 9.97 -57.48
CA ARG A 111 75.99 9.54 -56.07
C ARG A 111 75.37 10.59 -55.16
N GLN A 112 75.78 11.85 -55.33
CA GLN A 112 75.27 12.99 -54.54
C GLN A 112 73.75 13.13 -54.67
N GLU A 113 73.19 12.97 -55.88
CA GLU A 113 71.74 12.98 -56.13
C GLU A 113 71.03 11.85 -55.36
N ARG A 114 71.53 10.61 -55.44
CA ARG A 114 70.95 9.47 -54.70
C ARG A 114 71.06 9.64 -53.18
N ASP A 115 72.15 10.22 -52.69
CA ASP A 115 72.32 10.46 -51.26
C ASP A 115 71.41 11.60 -50.77
N ALA A 116 71.19 12.64 -51.58
CA ALA A 116 70.17 13.66 -51.32
C ALA A 116 68.74 13.07 -51.35
N GLU A 117 68.39 12.21 -52.31
CA GLU A 117 67.11 11.49 -52.34
C GLU A 117 66.89 10.64 -51.08
N ARG A 118 67.94 9.92 -50.64
CA ARG A 118 67.92 9.13 -49.40
C ARG A 118 67.76 9.99 -48.15
N GLU A 119 68.32 11.19 -48.14
CA GLU A 119 68.16 12.16 -47.04
C GLU A 119 66.76 12.74 -47.00
N VAL A 120 66.19 13.11 -48.14
CA VAL A 120 64.78 13.53 -48.24
C VAL A 120 63.84 12.41 -47.77
N HIS A 121 64.09 11.16 -48.18
CA HIS A 121 63.28 10.02 -47.71
C HIS A 121 63.43 9.78 -46.20
N ARG A 122 64.65 9.88 -45.64
CA ARG A 122 64.88 9.79 -44.19
C ARG A 122 64.13 10.88 -43.43
N ALA A 123 64.23 12.13 -43.87
CA ALA A 123 63.53 13.27 -43.27
C ALA A 123 62.00 13.11 -43.34
N ALA A 124 61.46 12.58 -44.44
CA ALA A 124 60.03 12.26 -44.55
C ALA A 124 59.59 11.20 -43.52
N LEU A 125 60.34 10.10 -43.38
CA LEU A 125 60.04 9.05 -42.39
C LEU A 125 60.15 9.55 -40.93
N GLU A 126 61.08 10.46 -40.64
CA GLU A 126 61.21 11.10 -39.32
C GLU A 126 60.06 12.09 -39.05
N SER A 127 59.59 12.81 -40.08
CA SER A 127 58.40 13.65 -40.01
C SER A 127 57.13 12.81 -39.76
N GLU A 128 56.97 11.69 -40.45
CA GLU A 128 55.84 10.76 -40.23
C GLU A 128 55.89 10.11 -38.85
N ARG A 129 57.07 9.68 -38.38
CA ARG A 129 57.24 9.14 -37.02
C ARG A 129 56.87 10.16 -35.96
N SER A 130 57.41 11.37 -36.04
CA SER A 130 57.14 12.43 -35.05
C SER A 130 55.66 12.84 -35.05
N ALA A 131 55.01 12.91 -36.22
CA ALA A 131 53.56 13.12 -36.32
C ALA A 131 52.76 11.94 -35.73
N GLY A 132 53.20 10.71 -35.94
CA GLY A 132 52.62 9.50 -35.35
C GLY A 132 52.72 9.47 -33.83
N GLU A 133 53.89 9.78 -33.28
CA GLU A 133 54.13 9.90 -31.84
C GLU A 133 53.30 11.01 -31.19
N ALA A 134 53.16 12.15 -31.86
CA ALA A 134 52.31 13.24 -31.39
C ALA A 134 50.83 12.81 -31.31
N ARG A 135 50.31 12.13 -32.36
CA ARG A 135 48.96 11.56 -32.36
C ARG A 135 48.78 10.50 -31.27
N ALA A 136 49.76 9.61 -31.07
CA ALA A 136 49.73 8.59 -30.03
C ALA A 136 49.68 9.20 -28.61
N LYS A 137 50.44 10.26 -28.35
CA LYS A 137 50.40 11.00 -27.07
C LYS A 137 49.02 11.64 -26.82
N VAL A 138 48.41 12.24 -27.84
CA VAL A 138 47.04 12.81 -27.73
C VAL A 138 46.01 11.72 -27.44
N LEU A 139 46.05 10.60 -28.16
CA LEU A 139 45.13 9.47 -27.93
C LEU A 139 45.32 8.85 -26.54
N GLN A 140 46.56 8.75 -26.05
CA GLN A 140 46.83 8.26 -24.70
C GLN A 140 46.28 9.22 -23.62
N GLY A 141 46.35 10.54 -23.84
CA GLY A 141 45.69 11.52 -22.99
C GLY A 141 44.18 11.28 -22.93
N GLN A 142 43.52 11.18 -24.08
CA GLN A 142 42.08 10.90 -24.16
C GLN A 142 41.69 9.56 -23.49
N ILE A 143 42.52 8.51 -23.60
CA ILE A 143 42.30 7.23 -22.92
C ILE A 143 42.38 7.41 -21.40
N ASN A 144 43.32 8.22 -20.90
CA ASN A 144 43.44 8.51 -19.48
C ASN A 144 42.23 9.31 -18.97
N ASP A 145 41.81 10.36 -19.69
CA ASP A 145 40.66 11.20 -19.33
C ASP A 145 39.33 10.41 -19.33
N LEU A 146 39.15 9.50 -20.29
CA LEU A 146 38.00 8.58 -20.29
C LEU A 146 38.08 7.55 -19.15
N SER A 147 39.29 7.20 -18.70
CA SER A 147 39.49 6.26 -17.59
C SER A 147 39.24 6.91 -16.23
N THR A 148 39.60 8.19 -16.03
CA THR A 148 39.26 8.95 -14.82
C THR A 148 37.76 9.22 -14.75
N LEU A 149 37.14 9.70 -15.82
CA LEU A 149 35.68 9.88 -15.88
C LEU A 149 34.92 8.58 -15.57
N ARG A 150 35.40 7.44 -16.09
CA ARG A 150 34.80 6.12 -15.78
C ARG A 150 35.00 5.69 -14.32
N ALA A 151 36.05 6.16 -13.64
CA ALA A 151 36.23 5.92 -12.21
C ALA A 151 35.29 6.81 -11.39
N GLU A 152 35.17 8.09 -11.73
CA GLU A 152 34.24 9.04 -11.11
C GLU A 152 32.78 8.58 -11.22
N MET A 153 32.33 8.20 -12.43
CA MET A 153 30.98 7.67 -12.63
C MET A 153 30.70 6.39 -11.82
N ARG A 154 31.72 5.55 -11.58
CA ARG A 154 31.57 4.37 -10.70
C ARG A 154 31.46 4.76 -9.23
N GLY A 155 32.19 5.79 -8.80
CA GLY A 155 32.05 6.37 -7.46
C GLY A 155 30.63 6.89 -7.24
N GLN A 156 30.13 7.72 -8.16
CA GLN A 156 28.77 8.25 -8.12
C GLN A 156 27.70 7.15 -8.14
N LEU A 157 27.88 6.08 -8.92
CA LEU A 157 26.96 4.93 -8.92
C LEU A 157 26.99 4.14 -7.60
N ALA A 158 28.14 4.04 -6.95
CA ALA A 158 28.24 3.38 -5.64
C ALA A 158 27.63 4.23 -4.52
N GLU A 159 27.85 5.55 -4.56
CA GLU A 159 27.24 6.52 -3.64
C GLU A 159 25.72 6.54 -3.78
N ALA A 160 25.19 6.67 -5.00
CA ALA A 160 23.76 6.60 -5.27
C ALA A 160 23.14 5.23 -4.90
N GLY A 161 23.90 4.14 -5.02
CA GLY A 161 23.48 2.81 -4.55
C GLY A 161 23.33 2.75 -3.02
N ALA A 162 24.32 3.28 -2.29
CA ALA A 162 24.27 3.36 -0.83
C ALA A 162 23.16 4.30 -0.31
N GLU A 163 22.93 5.43 -0.99
CA GLU A 163 21.79 6.32 -0.71
C GLU A 163 20.45 5.61 -0.95
N GLN A 164 20.33 4.82 -2.03
CA GLN A 164 19.14 4.04 -2.32
C GLN A 164 18.87 2.98 -1.24
N GLU A 165 19.90 2.25 -0.80
CA GLU A 165 19.79 1.26 0.29
C GLU A 165 19.35 1.94 1.60
N ALA A 166 19.99 3.05 1.98
CA ALA A 166 19.63 3.80 3.18
C ALA A 166 18.20 4.37 3.14
N LEU A 167 17.75 4.86 1.98
CA LEU A 167 16.37 5.31 1.80
C LEU A 167 15.36 4.15 1.88
N GLN A 168 15.74 2.96 1.40
CA GLN A 168 14.89 1.78 1.51
C GLN A 168 14.76 1.32 2.98
N GLU A 169 15.85 1.28 3.75
CA GLU A 169 15.78 0.98 5.20
C GLU A 169 14.87 1.96 5.96
N VAL A 170 14.96 3.26 5.65
CA VAL A 170 14.10 4.30 6.24
C VAL A 170 12.63 4.10 5.87
N LEU A 171 12.32 3.71 4.63
CA LEU A 171 10.96 3.40 4.20
C LEU A 171 10.42 2.16 4.92
N GLU A 172 11.19 1.08 5.01
CA GLU A 172 10.80 -0.15 5.72
C GLU A 172 10.53 0.10 7.22
N ALA A 173 11.37 0.93 7.87
CA ALA A 173 11.16 1.36 9.24
C ALA A 173 9.90 2.22 9.42
N LYS A 174 9.62 3.14 8.49
CA LYS A 174 8.39 3.97 8.51
C LYS A 174 7.12 3.16 8.26
N ASP A 175 7.21 2.15 7.41
CA ASP A 175 6.14 1.20 7.16
C ASP A 175 5.87 0.30 8.40
N ALA A 176 6.90 -0.05 9.16
CA ALA A 176 6.74 -0.76 10.44
C ALA A 176 6.04 0.14 11.48
N GLU A 177 6.51 1.37 11.68
CA GLU A 177 5.89 2.37 12.57
C GLU A 177 4.42 2.64 12.18
N ARG A 178 4.11 2.72 10.88
CA ARG A 178 2.73 2.85 10.38
C ARG A 178 1.86 1.66 10.81
N ARG A 179 2.34 0.42 10.66
CA ARG A 179 1.59 -0.80 11.06
C ARG A 179 1.37 -0.86 12.57
N GLU A 180 2.35 -0.44 13.38
CA GLU A 180 2.19 -0.36 14.84
C GLU A 180 1.14 0.68 15.24
N MET A 181 1.11 1.85 14.59
CA MET A 181 0.07 2.85 14.82
C MET A 181 -1.32 2.40 14.36
N GLU A 182 -1.42 1.66 13.24
CA GLU A 182 -2.66 1.08 12.73
C GLU A 182 -3.26 0.11 13.78
N VAL A 183 -2.43 -0.80 14.33
CA VAL A 183 -2.83 -1.71 15.43
C VAL A 183 -3.19 -0.95 16.72
N ALA A 184 -2.50 0.13 17.04
CA ALA A 184 -2.82 0.95 18.21
C ALA A 184 -4.16 1.69 18.06
N LEU A 185 -4.48 2.16 16.86
CA LEU A 185 -5.74 2.82 16.51
C LEU A 185 -6.92 1.82 16.55
N ASP A 186 -6.75 0.62 16.02
CA ASP A 186 -7.76 -0.45 16.11
C ASP A 186 -8.09 -0.82 17.56
N ARG A 187 -7.07 -0.91 18.43
CA ARG A 187 -7.26 -1.13 19.88
C ARG A 187 -7.99 0.02 20.56
N ALA A 188 -7.69 1.27 20.18
CA ALA A 188 -8.36 2.44 20.72
C ALA A 188 -9.84 2.49 20.31
N ASN A 189 -10.15 2.12 19.05
CA ASN A 189 -11.54 2.00 18.57
C ASN A 189 -12.30 0.90 19.32
N ALA A 190 -11.72 -0.30 19.47
CA ALA A 190 -12.34 -1.40 20.20
C ALA A 190 -12.67 -1.03 21.66
N LEU A 191 -11.74 -0.35 22.36
CA LEU A 191 -12.00 0.19 23.70
C LEU A 191 -13.10 1.27 23.71
N GLY A 192 -13.19 2.08 22.66
CA GLY A 192 -14.27 3.04 22.47
C GLY A 192 -15.65 2.39 22.31
N ASP A 193 -15.72 1.30 21.55
CA ASP A 193 -16.93 0.50 21.35
C ASP A 193 -17.34 -0.20 22.66
N GLU A 194 -16.40 -0.81 23.39
CA GLU A 194 -16.62 -1.41 24.71
C GLU A 194 -17.15 -0.40 25.73
N LEU A 195 -16.53 0.79 25.80
CA LEU A 195 -16.97 1.87 26.69
C LEU A 195 -18.36 2.39 26.30
N THR A 196 -18.67 2.48 25.01
CA THR A 196 -19.99 2.90 24.53
C THR A 196 -21.07 1.89 24.93
N ALA A 197 -20.81 0.59 24.71
CA ALA A 197 -21.72 -0.48 25.11
C ALA A 197 -21.94 -0.52 26.63
N SER A 198 -20.87 -0.37 27.42
CA SER A 198 -20.94 -0.28 28.90
C SER A 198 -21.80 0.91 29.36
N LEU A 199 -21.60 2.09 28.74
CA LEU A 199 -22.34 3.30 29.06
C LEU A 199 -23.84 3.16 28.72
N ASP A 200 -24.20 2.46 27.64
CA ASP A 200 -25.59 2.17 27.31
C ASP A 200 -26.25 1.16 28.28
N VAL A 201 -25.50 0.19 28.82
CA VAL A 201 -25.99 -0.67 29.92
C VAL A 201 -26.30 0.16 31.17
N GLU A 202 -25.39 1.04 31.59
CA GLU A 202 -25.60 1.93 32.75
C GLU A 202 -26.78 2.91 32.53
N ARG A 203 -26.95 3.44 31.31
CA ARG A 203 -28.12 4.26 30.95
C ARG A 203 -29.43 3.48 31.12
N ASN A 204 -29.46 2.22 30.71
CA ASN A 204 -30.65 1.37 30.86
C ASN A 204 -30.94 1.10 32.34
N LEU A 205 -29.93 0.75 33.14
CA LEU A 205 -30.07 0.57 34.59
C LEU A 205 -30.59 1.83 35.29
N VAL A 206 -30.06 3.01 34.95
CA VAL A 206 -30.56 4.30 35.48
C VAL A 206 -32.01 4.56 35.07
N ASN A 207 -32.41 4.19 33.86
CA ASN A 207 -33.80 4.31 33.41
C ASN A 207 -34.74 3.34 34.17
N GLU A 208 -34.31 2.11 34.43
CA GLU A 208 -35.07 1.13 35.24
C GLU A 208 -35.25 1.62 36.67
N ILE A 209 -34.16 2.01 37.35
CA ILE A 209 -34.20 2.58 38.72
C ILE A 209 -35.13 3.81 38.77
N LYS A 210 -35.12 4.66 37.74
CA LYS A 210 -36.00 5.82 37.64
C LYS A 210 -37.48 5.41 37.52
N MET A 211 -37.80 4.37 36.76
CA MET A 211 -39.17 3.85 36.65
C MET A 211 -39.65 3.22 37.95
N ASP A 212 -38.81 2.47 38.64
CA ASP A 212 -39.15 1.86 39.93
C ASP A 212 -39.29 2.89 41.04
N LEU A 213 -38.48 3.96 41.04
CA LEU A 213 -38.68 5.11 41.93
C LEU A 213 -40.02 5.81 41.67
N LEU A 214 -40.44 5.97 40.41
CA LEU A 214 -41.75 6.56 40.08
C LEU A 214 -42.91 5.66 40.52
N ARG A 215 -42.78 4.34 40.38
CA ARG A 215 -43.75 3.36 40.93
C ARG A 215 -43.86 3.46 42.45
N ALA A 216 -42.72 3.41 43.15
CA ALA A 216 -42.68 3.53 44.61
C ALA A 216 -43.26 4.87 45.12
N GLN A 217 -43.08 5.96 44.38
CA GLN A 217 -43.72 7.25 44.68
C GLN A 217 -45.24 7.21 44.47
N ALA A 218 -45.73 6.55 43.42
CA ALA A 218 -47.17 6.36 43.18
C ALA A 218 -47.81 5.48 44.28
N ASP A 219 -47.19 4.35 44.63
CA ASP A 219 -47.65 3.45 45.69
C ASP A 219 -47.67 4.16 47.06
N ALA A 220 -46.64 4.96 47.35
CA ALA A 220 -46.58 5.76 48.58
C ALA A 220 -47.67 6.86 48.63
N ALA A 221 -48.01 7.46 47.48
CA ALA A 221 -49.11 8.41 47.38
C ALA A 221 -50.47 7.72 47.56
N GLU A 222 -50.68 6.54 46.97
CA GLU A 222 -51.91 5.78 47.15
C GLU A 222 -52.09 5.33 48.62
N LEU A 223 -51.02 4.81 49.24
CA LEU A 223 -51.03 4.46 50.66
C LEU A 223 -51.35 5.66 51.55
N ARG A 224 -50.78 6.84 51.25
CA ARG A 224 -51.12 8.08 51.97
C ARG A 224 -52.61 8.40 51.86
N GLY A 225 -53.17 8.40 50.65
CA GLY A 225 -54.61 8.64 50.45
C GLY A 225 -55.50 7.64 51.21
N ARG A 226 -55.12 6.35 51.23
CA ARG A 226 -55.81 5.32 52.03
C ARG A 226 -55.69 5.55 53.54
N PHE A 227 -54.58 6.11 54.04
CA PHE A 227 -54.42 6.48 55.45
C PHE A 227 -55.22 7.73 55.82
N GLU A 228 -55.24 8.74 54.96
CA GLU A 228 -56.05 9.96 55.11
C GLU A 228 -57.54 9.58 55.16
N GLN A 229 -58.04 8.80 54.19
CA GLN A 229 -59.43 8.36 54.18
C GLN A 229 -59.80 7.51 55.41
N ARG A 230 -58.91 6.64 55.90
CA ARG A 230 -59.16 5.89 57.16
C ARG A 230 -59.17 6.79 58.40
N ALA A 231 -58.44 7.89 58.38
CA ALA A 231 -58.48 8.87 59.46
C ALA A 231 -59.81 9.62 59.47
N ASP A 232 -60.31 10.03 58.29
CA ASP A 232 -61.62 10.64 58.11
C ASP A 232 -62.76 9.69 58.52
N ASP A 233 -62.72 8.42 58.09
CA ASP A 233 -63.67 7.37 58.50
C ASP A 233 -63.69 7.20 60.03
N LEU A 234 -62.52 7.20 60.68
CA LEU A 234 -62.41 7.11 62.15
C LEU A 234 -62.92 8.37 62.84
N GLU A 235 -62.69 9.56 62.29
CA GLU A 235 -63.26 10.80 62.82
C GLU A 235 -64.79 10.78 62.72
N GLN A 236 -65.36 10.34 61.59
CA GLN A 236 -66.80 10.17 61.44
C GLN A 236 -67.37 9.15 62.45
N VAL A 237 -66.80 7.94 62.53
CA VAL A 237 -67.28 6.90 63.47
C VAL A 237 -67.16 7.37 64.93
N THR A 238 -66.10 8.10 65.29
CA THR A 238 -65.99 8.64 66.66
C THR A 238 -66.95 9.80 66.93
N ALA A 239 -67.26 10.64 65.93
CA ALA A 239 -68.31 11.66 66.04
C ALA A 239 -69.70 11.03 66.20
N GLU A 240 -70.03 9.99 65.43
CA GLU A 240 -71.27 9.22 65.55
C GLU A 240 -71.38 8.53 66.91
N ALA A 241 -70.30 7.89 67.38
CA ALA A 241 -70.24 7.26 68.70
C ALA A 241 -70.47 8.28 69.84
N ARG A 242 -69.85 9.48 69.75
CA ARG A 242 -70.11 10.59 70.67
C ARG A 242 -71.59 11.00 70.65
N ALA A 243 -72.19 11.17 69.48
CA ALA A 243 -73.61 11.52 69.34
C ALA A 243 -74.56 10.42 69.85
N CYS A 244 -74.21 9.14 69.70
CA CYS A 244 -74.92 8.02 70.33
C CYS A 244 -74.82 8.06 71.86
N LEU A 245 -73.62 8.31 72.41
CA LEU A 245 -73.42 8.50 73.85
C LEU A 245 -74.25 9.67 74.41
N THR A 246 -74.25 10.83 73.74
CA THR A 246 -75.09 11.97 74.16
C THR A 246 -76.57 11.60 74.17
N ARG A 247 -77.06 10.89 73.15
CA ARG A 247 -78.45 10.40 73.10
C ARG A 247 -78.76 9.39 74.22
N ALA A 248 -77.84 8.49 74.54
CA ALA A 248 -77.99 7.53 75.63
C ALA A 248 -78.05 8.22 77.00
N VAL A 249 -77.16 9.17 77.27
CA VAL A 249 -77.16 9.97 78.51
C VAL A 249 -78.45 10.79 78.66
N LEU A 250 -78.95 11.39 77.58
CA LEU A 250 -80.25 12.08 77.59
C LEU A 250 -81.42 11.12 77.83
N ALA A 251 -81.38 9.92 77.26
CA ALA A 251 -82.40 8.89 77.49
C ALA A 251 -82.37 8.38 78.95
N GLU A 252 -81.19 8.20 79.53
CA GLU A 252 -81.01 7.84 80.94
C GLU A 252 -81.54 8.94 81.87
N ALA A 253 -81.20 10.21 81.63
CA ALA A 253 -81.72 11.35 82.39
C ALA A 253 -83.25 11.52 82.27
N ASN A 254 -83.83 11.20 81.11
CA ASN A 254 -85.29 11.15 80.96
C ASN A 254 -85.91 9.96 81.70
N ALA A 255 -85.23 8.81 81.73
CA ALA A 255 -85.70 7.62 82.44
C ALA A 255 -85.64 7.79 83.97
N THR A 256 -84.61 8.44 84.52
CA THR A 256 -84.54 8.78 85.95
C THR A 256 -85.64 9.76 86.33
N ARG A 257 -85.84 10.83 85.55
CA ARG A 257 -86.95 11.77 85.74
C ARG A 257 -88.31 11.08 85.72
N LEU A 258 -88.58 10.20 84.76
CA LEU A 258 -89.83 9.43 84.72
C LEU A 258 -89.97 8.46 85.91
N ALA A 259 -88.86 7.92 86.43
CA ALA A 259 -88.88 7.10 87.63
C ALA A 259 -89.19 7.91 88.89
N ASP A 260 -88.67 9.15 89.00
CA ASP A 260 -88.99 10.09 90.07
C ASP A 260 -90.45 10.53 90.01
N GLU A 261 -90.95 10.94 88.84
CA GLU A 261 -92.38 11.25 88.60
C GLU A 261 -93.29 10.06 88.95
N LEU A 262 -92.89 8.81 88.63
CA LEU A 262 -93.61 7.59 89.05
C LEU A 262 -93.54 7.32 90.56
N ASN A 263 -92.43 7.66 91.22
CA ASN A 263 -92.28 7.51 92.66
C ASN A 263 -93.09 8.55 93.43
N GLU A 264 -93.15 9.80 92.95
CA GLU A 264 -94.07 10.83 93.44
C GLU A 264 -95.52 10.40 93.28
N MET A 265 -95.91 9.90 92.10
CA MET A 265 -97.26 9.37 91.87
C MET A 265 -97.61 8.18 92.77
N ARG A 266 -96.62 7.34 93.13
CA ARG A 266 -96.78 6.26 94.12
C ARG A 266 -96.86 6.76 95.55
N ALA A 267 -96.16 7.84 95.91
CA ALA A 267 -96.26 8.48 97.21
C ALA A 267 -97.65 9.13 97.38
N ALA A 268 -98.09 9.93 96.40
CA ALA A 268 -99.43 10.50 96.35
C ALA A 268 -100.54 9.43 96.32
N ALA A 269 -100.29 8.26 95.72
CA ALA A 269 -101.23 7.13 95.78
C ALA A 269 -101.31 6.47 97.17
N LYS A 270 -100.27 6.56 98.02
CA LYS A 270 -100.30 6.08 99.41
C LYS A 270 -101.07 7.02 100.35
N GLU A 271 -101.31 8.27 99.95
CA GLU A 271 -102.13 9.24 100.70
C GLU A 271 -103.62 9.19 100.35
N ARG A 272 -104.04 8.34 99.40
CA ARG A 272 -105.47 8.13 99.12
C ARG A 272 -106.13 7.34 100.25
N PRO A 273 -107.29 7.78 100.79
CA PRO A 273 -108.03 6.99 101.76
C PRO A 273 -108.50 5.68 101.12
N ALA A 274 -108.48 4.61 101.90
CA ALA A 274 -108.81 3.27 101.45
C ALA A 274 -110.20 3.21 100.79
N ARG A 275 -110.29 2.50 99.65
CA ARG A 275 -111.56 2.15 99.01
C ARG A 275 -111.61 0.64 98.75
N ASP A 276 -112.76 0.07 99.06
CA ASP A 276 -113.03 -1.35 99.29
C ASP A 276 -112.83 -2.29 98.07
N PRO A 277 -112.80 -3.63 98.30
CA PRO A 277 -112.22 -4.58 97.34
C PRO A 277 -113.18 -5.12 96.27
N ALA A 278 -112.58 -5.33 95.08
CA ALA A 278 -112.93 -6.33 94.05
C ALA A 278 -114.28 -6.20 93.30
N PRO A 279 -114.34 -6.74 92.08
CA PRO A 279 -114.86 -8.11 91.97
C PRO A 279 -114.02 -9.05 91.07
N ARG A 280 -114.01 -10.34 91.41
CA ARG A 280 -113.73 -11.45 90.46
C ARG A 280 -114.99 -11.70 89.63
N PRO A 281 -114.93 -12.03 88.32
CA PRO A 281 -114.75 -13.42 87.87
C PRO A 281 -113.95 -13.49 86.53
N ARG A 282 -113.86 -14.56 85.69
CA ARG A 282 -114.40 -15.95 85.61
C ARG A 282 -113.24 -16.97 85.45
N LYS A 283 -113.55 -18.22 85.04
CA LYS A 283 -112.64 -19.34 84.76
C LYS A 283 -113.04 -20.02 83.44
N SER A 284 -112.20 -19.93 82.41
CA SER A 284 -112.32 -20.60 81.10
C SER A 284 -111.01 -20.37 80.30
N GLY A 285 -110.45 -21.29 79.54
CA GLY A 285 -110.77 -22.70 79.29
C GLY A 285 -109.57 -23.41 78.65
N THR A 286 -109.58 -24.75 78.59
CA THR A 286 -108.49 -25.57 78.05
C THR A 286 -108.35 -25.46 76.54
N GLY A 287 -107.12 -25.30 76.04
CA GLY A 287 -106.79 -25.43 74.61
C GLY A 287 -105.37 -25.99 74.41
N LYS A 288 -105.26 -27.28 74.10
CA LYS A 288 -104.02 -27.90 73.60
C LYS A 288 -103.99 -27.77 72.07
N VAL A 289 -102.95 -27.17 71.49
CA VAL A 289 -102.55 -27.43 70.10
C VAL A 289 -101.01 -27.44 69.99
N ARG A 290 -100.47 -28.44 69.29
CA ARG A 290 -99.06 -28.63 68.88
C ARG A 290 -99.10 -29.49 67.61
N PRO A 291 -98.02 -29.54 66.81
CA PRO A 291 -97.48 -28.51 65.92
C PRO A 291 -98.10 -28.65 64.49
N PRO A 292 -97.43 -28.19 63.41
CA PRO A 292 -96.78 -29.21 62.56
C PRO A 292 -95.43 -28.80 61.94
N ALA A 293 -94.70 -29.82 61.50
CA ALA A 293 -93.64 -29.86 60.48
C ALA A 293 -93.65 -31.32 59.91
N PRO A 294 -92.95 -31.69 58.82
CA PRO A 294 -92.18 -30.91 57.83
C PRO A 294 -92.52 -31.26 56.35
N ALA A 295 -91.91 -30.56 55.37
CA ALA A 295 -91.53 -31.04 54.02
C ALA A 295 -90.76 -29.89 53.31
N ALA A 296 -89.54 -29.96 52.75
CA ALA A 296 -88.77 -30.96 52.00
C ALA A 296 -88.69 -30.64 50.47
N ALA A 297 -87.45 -30.41 50.02
CA ALA A 297 -86.90 -30.56 48.66
C ALA A 297 -87.35 -29.65 47.48
N LYS A 298 -86.44 -28.76 47.06
CA LYS A 298 -85.72 -28.74 45.76
C LYS A 298 -84.78 -27.52 45.76
N GLU A 299 -83.45 -27.64 45.71
CA GLU A 299 -82.58 -28.14 44.62
C GLU A 299 -82.78 -27.44 43.26
N ARG A 300 -81.94 -26.41 43.05
CA ARG A 300 -81.22 -25.92 41.86
C ARG A 300 -80.43 -24.69 42.37
N GLY A 301 -79.11 -24.58 42.35
CA GLY A 301 -78.07 -25.26 41.55
C GLY A 301 -77.59 -24.32 40.44
N VAL A 302 -76.26 -24.28 40.16
CA VAL A 302 -75.59 -23.50 39.07
C VAL A 302 -75.53 -21.98 39.40
N ASP A 303 -74.41 -21.27 39.59
CA ASP A 303 -72.95 -21.48 39.45
C ASP A 303 -72.20 -20.79 40.63
N ALA A 304 -70.98 -21.11 41.09
CA ALA A 304 -69.84 -21.85 40.53
C ALA A 304 -69.13 -21.21 39.32
N VAL A 305 -68.49 -20.05 39.53
CA VAL A 305 -67.38 -19.59 38.68
C VAL A 305 -66.10 -19.55 39.50
N ASP A 306 -65.37 -20.66 39.39
CA ASP A 306 -63.92 -20.86 39.46
C ASP A 306 -63.07 -20.08 40.48
N ALA A 307 -62.51 -20.87 41.39
CA ALA A 307 -61.18 -20.63 41.92
C ALA A 307 -60.11 -21.08 40.90
N ALA A 308 -58.90 -20.54 41.06
CA ALA A 308 -57.63 -21.04 40.53
C ALA A 308 -57.45 -21.08 39.01
N ILE A 309 -56.72 -20.07 38.50
CA ILE A 309 -55.61 -20.35 37.57
C ILE A 309 -54.31 -20.06 38.34
N ALA A 310 -53.60 -21.13 38.66
CA ALA A 310 -52.19 -21.10 39.00
C ALA A 310 -51.46 -22.01 38.00
N VAL A 311 -50.24 -21.61 37.63
CA VAL A 311 -49.27 -22.35 36.79
C VAL A 311 -49.58 -22.43 35.29
N GLU A 312 -48.73 -21.75 34.53
CA GLU A 312 -48.13 -22.07 33.22
C GLU A 312 -47.49 -20.73 32.77
N ASP A 313 -46.22 -20.39 33.02
CA ASP A 313 -44.98 -21.18 33.01
C ASP A 313 -44.90 -22.17 31.85
N SER A 314 -44.70 -21.60 30.65
CA SER A 314 -44.38 -22.32 29.42
C SER A 314 -43.58 -21.40 28.48
N HIS A 315 -42.35 -21.10 28.87
CA HIS A 315 -41.32 -20.70 27.90
C HIS A 315 -40.84 -21.95 27.12
N PRO A 316 -40.59 -21.85 25.81
CA PRO A 316 -40.17 -22.99 25.00
C PRO A 316 -38.79 -23.51 25.44
N PRO A 317 -38.54 -24.83 25.37
CA PRO A 317 -37.23 -25.37 25.67
C PRO A 317 -36.20 -24.88 24.65
N LEU A 318 -35.13 -24.25 25.13
CA LEU A 318 -33.93 -24.03 24.32
C LEU A 318 -33.38 -25.40 23.88
N PRO A 319 -33.07 -25.60 22.58
CA PRO A 319 -32.53 -26.87 22.12
C PRO A 319 -31.09 -27.06 22.64
N PHE A 320 -30.89 -28.12 23.43
CA PHE A 320 -29.54 -28.62 23.70
C PHE A 320 -28.90 -29.13 22.40
N GLY A 321 -28.03 -28.31 21.81
CA GLY A 321 -27.05 -28.72 20.80
C GLY A 321 -25.74 -29.11 21.47
N SER A 322 -25.48 -30.41 21.61
CA SER A 322 -24.20 -30.93 22.09
C SER A 322 -23.23 -31.25 20.93
N ALA A 323 -21.93 -31.15 21.24
CA ALA A 323 -20.79 -31.88 20.66
C ALA A 323 -19.78 -31.13 19.75
N GLY A 324 -18.50 -31.39 20.02
CA GLY A 324 -17.30 -30.92 19.31
C GLY A 324 -16.68 -29.66 19.93
N GLY A 325 -15.43 -29.62 20.41
CA GLY A 325 -14.32 -30.58 20.40
C GLY A 325 -12.99 -29.78 20.43
N PRO A 326 -11.92 -30.22 21.13
CA PRO A 326 -10.75 -29.36 21.38
C PRO A 326 -9.69 -29.42 20.27
N VAL A 327 -9.35 -28.25 19.71
CA VAL A 327 -8.16 -27.98 18.86
C VAL A 327 -7.81 -26.50 19.06
N GLY A 328 -6.58 -26.04 19.25
CA GLY A 328 -5.28 -26.70 19.42
C GLY A 328 -4.24 -25.62 19.78
N SER A 329 -3.03 -26.02 20.19
CA SER A 329 -1.98 -25.08 20.62
C SER A 329 -1.40 -24.24 19.47
N ALA A 330 -1.01 -23.01 19.80
CA ALA A 330 0.06 -22.24 19.17
C ALA A 330 0.81 -21.46 20.27
#